data_AF-A0A3D5IXD7-F1
#
_entry.id   AF-A0A3D5IXD7-F1
#
_cell.length_a   1.000
_cell.length_b   1.000
_cell.length_c   1.000
_cell.angle_alpha   90.00
_cell.angle_beta   90.00
_cell.angle_gamma   90.00
#
_symmetry.space_group_name_H-M   'P 1'
#
loop_
_entity.id
_entity.type
_entity.pdbx_description
1 polymer ?
#
loop_
_entity_poly.entity_id
_entity_poly.type
_entity_poly.pdbx_seq_one_letter_code
_entity_poly.pdbx_strand_id
1 'polypeptide(L)'
;IKEEGVKFKSHIDGSYHVFTPENVMEIQREIGADIIMAFDECTPYPCDYNYAKRSMHMTHRWLDRCIKHFGETPPLYGYDQTLFPIVQGSTYKDLRRQSAEYIASRNAEGNAIGGLSVGEPAEEMYAMTEVVTEILP
;
A
#
# COMPACT_ATOMS: atom_id res chain seq x y z
N ILE A 1 -5.86 0.32 14.04
CA ILE A 1 -4.69 -0.13 13.25
C ILE A 1 -3.51 -0.26 14.19
N LYS A 2 -2.71 -1.30 14.05
CA LYS A 2 -1.48 -1.53 14.83
C LYS A 2 -0.40 -2.10 13.93
N GLU A 3 0.84 -2.18 14.40
CA GLU A 3 1.96 -2.67 13.59
C GLU A 3 1.74 -4.07 13.04
N GLU A 4 1.09 -4.96 13.80
CA GLU A 4 0.78 -6.32 13.35
C GLU A 4 -0.21 -6.37 12.18
N GLY A 5 -1.09 -5.37 12.05
CA GLY A 5 -2.14 -5.29 11.04
C GLY A 5 -3.42 -4.59 11.53
N VAL A 6 -4.54 -4.94 10.91
CA VAL A 6 -5.85 -4.32 11.14
C VAL A 6 -6.85 -5.37 11.61
N LYS A 7 -7.40 -5.17 12.81
CA LYS A 7 -8.58 -5.89 13.29
C LYS A 7 -9.84 -5.09 12.97
N PHE A 8 -10.81 -5.71 12.34
CA PHE A 8 -12.08 -5.07 11.99
C PHE A 8 -13.25 -6.01 12.26
N LYS A 9 -14.46 -5.43 12.28
CA LYS A 9 -15.72 -6.15 12.45
C LYS A 9 -16.39 -6.25 11.09
N SER A 10 -16.74 -7.46 10.67
CA SER A 10 -17.52 -7.72 9.45
C SER A 10 -18.84 -6.95 9.49
N HIS A 11 -19.16 -6.27 8.40
CA HIS A 11 -20.43 -5.57 8.24
C HIS A 11 -21.59 -6.51 7.85
N ILE A 12 -21.28 -7.76 7.51
CA ILE A 12 -22.26 -8.77 7.07
C ILE A 12 -22.86 -9.49 8.28
N ASP A 13 -22.02 -9.95 9.21
CA ASP A 13 -22.42 -10.84 10.32
C ASP A 13 -21.89 -10.39 11.69
N GLY A 14 -21.09 -9.33 11.74
CA GLY A 14 -20.52 -8.80 12.98
C GLY A 14 -19.39 -9.62 13.58
N SER A 15 -18.87 -10.62 12.88
CA SER A 15 -17.68 -11.38 13.29
C SER A 15 -16.42 -10.50 13.24
N TYR A 16 -15.38 -10.87 13.99
CA TYR A 16 -14.10 -10.15 13.97
C TYR A 16 -13.09 -10.86 13.07
N HIS A 17 -12.43 -10.08 12.22
CA HIS A 17 -11.35 -10.55 11.35
C HIS A 17 -10.09 -9.72 11.59
N VAL A 18 -8.95 -10.28 11.18
CA VAL A 18 -7.65 -9.61 11.22
C VAL A 18 -6.99 -9.74 9.86
N PHE A 19 -6.61 -8.61 9.28
CA PHE A 19 -5.74 -8.54 8.12
C PHE A 19 -4.34 -8.12 8.55
N THR A 20 -3.35 -8.87 8.10
CA THR A 20 -1.93 -8.59 8.24
C THR A 20 -1.30 -8.56 6.84
N PRO A 21 -0.12 -7.94 6.68
CA PRO A 21 0.65 -8.03 5.45
C PRO A 21 0.75 -9.45 4.87
N GLU A 22 1.05 -10.44 5.70
CA GLU A 22 1.24 -11.84 5.29
C GLU A 22 -0.07 -12.48 4.83
N ASN A 23 -1.12 -12.46 5.67
CA ASN A 23 -2.34 -13.17 5.33
C ASN A 23 -3.12 -12.52 4.16
N VAL A 24 -2.93 -11.22 3.92
CA VAL A 24 -3.49 -10.56 2.74
C VAL A 24 -2.77 -10.98 1.46
N MET A 25 -1.48 -11.32 1.53
CA MET A 25 -0.80 -11.94 0.38
C MET A 25 -1.36 -13.35 0.13
N GLU A 26 -1.57 -14.14 1.18
CA GLU A 26 -2.17 -15.49 1.08
C GLU A 26 -3.58 -15.43 0.47
N ILE A 27 -4.43 -14.53 0.95
CA ILE A 27 -5.79 -14.35 0.42
C ILE A 27 -5.75 -13.98 -1.07
N GLN A 28 -4.91 -13.02 -1.47
CA GLN A 28 -4.79 -12.63 -2.88
C GLN A 28 -4.17 -13.74 -3.74
N ARG A 29 -3.28 -14.56 -3.17
CA ARG A 29 -2.72 -15.76 -3.80
C ARG A 29 -3.80 -16.81 -4.05
N GLU A 30 -4.66 -17.07 -3.08
CA GLU A 30 -5.80 -17.99 -3.19
C GLU A 30 -6.91 -17.48 -4.12
N ILE A 31 -7.08 -16.16 -4.24
CA ILE A 31 -8.00 -15.59 -5.24
C ILE A 31 -7.49 -15.85 -6.66
N GLY A 32 -6.17 -15.94 -6.86
CA GLY A 32 -5.57 -16.12 -8.19
C GLY A 32 -5.71 -14.89 -9.07
N ALA A 33 -5.46 -13.70 -8.50
CA ALA A 33 -5.41 -12.45 -9.27
C ALA A 33 -4.07 -12.28 -9.99
N ASP A 34 -4.05 -11.83 -11.24
CA ASP A 34 -2.78 -11.64 -11.98
C ASP A 34 -1.89 -10.55 -11.36
N ILE A 35 -2.51 -9.46 -10.89
CA ILE A 35 -1.85 -8.37 -10.15
C ILE A 35 -2.43 -8.33 -8.74
N ILE A 36 -1.55 -8.33 -7.75
CA ILE A 36 -1.90 -8.23 -6.34
C ILE A 36 -1.29 -6.96 -5.73
N MET A 37 -1.96 -6.41 -4.73
CA MET A 37 -1.58 -5.14 -4.12
C MET A 37 -0.90 -5.39 -2.77
N ALA A 38 0.19 -4.67 -2.49
CA ALA A 38 0.79 -4.68 -1.16
C ALA A 38 -0.20 -4.16 -0.11
N PHE A 39 -0.17 -4.72 1.10
CA PHE A 39 -0.98 -4.23 2.20
C PHE A 39 -0.45 -2.87 2.69
N ASP A 40 -1.32 -1.86 2.72
CA ASP A 40 -0.97 -0.48 3.07
C ASP A 40 -1.93 0.15 4.07
N GLU A 41 -1.54 1.30 4.63
CA GLU A 41 -2.43 2.15 5.40
C GLU A 41 -2.77 3.40 4.58
N CYS A 42 -4.03 3.54 4.19
CA CYS A 42 -4.51 4.74 3.51
C CYS A 42 -4.66 5.90 4.52
N THR A 43 -3.86 6.96 4.35
CA THR A 43 -3.98 8.17 5.15
C THR A 43 -5.28 8.91 4.84
N PRO A 44 -6.09 9.32 5.84
CA PRO A 44 -7.29 10.09 5.58
C PRO A 44 -6.95 11.50 5.08
N TYR A 45 -7.92 12.16 4.45
CA TYR A 45 -7.82 13.58 4.08
C TYR A 45 -8.95 14.40 4.74
N PRO A 46 -8.65 15.57 5.33
CA PRO A 46 -7.30 16.05 5.66
C PRO A 46 -6.70 15.28 6.86
N CYS A 47 -5.38 15.23 6.96
CA CYS A 47 -4.69 14.71 8.15
C CYS A 47 -3.44 15.53 8.50
N ASP A 48 -3.01 15.45 9.77
CA ASP A 48 -1.78 16.12 10.19
C ASP A 48 -0.53 15.47 9.59
N TYR A 49 0.51 16.26 9.40
CA TYR A 49 1.79 15.83 8.82
C TYR A 49 2.41 14.65 9.60
N ASN A 50 2.37 14.67 10.93
CA ASN A 50 3.00 13.63 11.74
C ASN A 50 2.24 12.30 11.62
N TYR A 51 0.91 12.34 11.49
CA TYR A 51 0.11 11.18 11.16
C TYR A 51 0.47 10.64 9.78
N ALA A 52 0.46 11.49 8.75
CA ALA A 52 0.80 11.09 7.39
C ALA A 52 2.17 10.41 7.33
N LYS A 53 3.17 10.99 8.00
CA LYS A 53 4.53 10.45 8.09
C LYS A 53 4.59 9.10 8.80
N ARG A 54 3.93 8.95 9.95
CA ARG A 54 3.88 7.66 10.67
C ARG A 54 3.20 6.57 9.84
N SER A 55 2.10 6.92 9.17
CA SER A 55 1.33 6.00 8.34
C SER A 55 2.10 5.56 7.09
N MET A 56 2.76 6.50 6.40
CA MET A 56 3.67 6.20 5.29
C MET A 56 4.78 5.24 5.72
N HIS A 57 5.43 5.48 6.86
CA HIS A 57 6.46 4.56 7.37
C HIS A 57 5.90 3.19 7.77
N MET A 58 4.65 3.11 8.25
CA MET A 58 3.99 1.82 8.50
C MET A 58 3.75 1.07 7.19
N THR A 59 3.26 1.76 6.16
CA THR A 59 3.10 1.21 4.81
C THR A 59 4.42 0.67 4.26
N HIS A 60 5.54 1.38 4.46
CA HIS A 60 6.87 0.88 4.07
C HIS A 60 7.26 -0.42 4.78
N ARG A 61 7.08 -0.50 6.12
CA ARG A 61 7.37 -1.73 6.87
C ARG A 61 6.45 -2.88 6.48
N TRP A 62 5.18 -2.60 6.16
CA TRP A 62 4.24 -3.59 5.67
C TRP A 62 4.58 -4.05 4.26
N LEU A 63 5.07 -3.17 3.39
CA LEU A 63 5.57 -3.54 2.07
C LEU A 63 6.75 -4.52 2.17
N ASP A 64 7.74 -4.25 3.03
CA ASP A 64 8.87 -5.18 3.23
C ASP A 64 8.39 -6.57 3.68
N ARG A 65 7.35 -6.63 4.54
CA ARG A 65 6.72 -7.88 4.96
C ARG A 65 5.97 -8.58 3.82
N CYS A 66 5.23 -7.83 3.01
CA CYS A 66 4.53 -8.35 1.83
C CYS A 66 5.53 -8.96 0.83
N ILE A 67 6.58 -8.22 0.46
CA ILE A 67 7.61 -8.69 -0.48
C ILE A 67 8.26 -9.97 0.04
N LYS A 68 8.65 -9.99 1.32
CA LYS A 68 9.25 -11.18 1.93
C LYS A 68 8.33 -12.39 1.85
N HIS A 69 7.10 -12.27 2.35
CA HIS A 69 6.16 -13.37 2.38
C HIS A 69 5.75 -13.84 0.98
N PHE A 70 5.57 -12.90 0.04
CA PHE A 70 5.28 -13.19 -1.35
C PHE A 70 6.40 -14.00 -2.02
N GLY A 71 7.67 -13.66 -1.75
CA GLY A 71 8.83 -14.40 -2.27
C GLY A 71 9.11 -15.74 -1.58
N GLU A 72 8.62 -15.94 -0.36
CA GLU A 72 8.75 -17.20 0.40
C GLU A 72 7.62 -18.20 0.11
N THR A 73 6.57 -17.80 -0.63
CA THR A 73 5.40 -18.64 -0.93
C THR A 73 5.31 -18.99 -2.43
N PRO A 74 5.10 -20.26 -2.79
CA PRO A 74 5.00 -20.67 -4.19
C PRO A 74 3.66 -20.22 -4.82
N PRO A 75 3.60 -20.07 -6.16
CA PRO A 75 2.35 -19.86 -6.88
C PRO A 75 1.42 -21.08 -6.77
N LEU A 76 0.09 -20.86 -6.81
CA LEU A 76 -0.92 -21.92 -6.70
C LEU A 76 -1.45 -22.44 -8.04
N TYR A 77 -1.41 -21.62 -9.10
CA TYR A 77 -2.14 -21.88 -10.35
C TYR A 77 -1.25 -22.09 -11.58
N GLY A 78 0.04 -22.37 -11.36
CA GLY A 78 1.00 -22.60 -12.45
C GLY A 78 1.44 -21.34 -13.20
N TYR A 79 1.17 -20.16 -12.63
CA TYR A 79 1.67 -18.87 -13.08
C TYR A 79 2.03 -18.00 -11.87
N ASP A 80 2.97 -17.06 -12.08
CA ASP A 80 3.35 -16.08 -11.07
C ASP A 80 2.41 -14.87 -11.09
N GLN A 81 2.07 -14.37 -9.91
CA GLN A 81 1.32 -13.12 -9.75
C GLN A 81 2.30 -11.96 -9.64
N THR A 82 1.87 -10.74 -9.95
CA THR A 82 2.73 -9.55 -9.84
C THR A 82 2.32 -8.69 -8.65
N LEU A 83 3.25 -8.39 -7.74
CA LEU A 83 3.01 -7.57 -6.54
C LEU A 83 3.29 -6.09 -6.80
N PHE A 84 2.28 -5.24 -6.59
CA PHE A 84 2.39 -3.78 -6.73
C PHE A 84 2.51 -3.09 -5.37
N PRO A 85 3.64 -2.44 -5.04
CA PRO A 85 3.75 -1.49 -3.93
C PRO A 85 2.90 -0.24 -4.14
N ILE A 86 2.54 0.43 -3.03
CA ILE A 86 1.62 1.58 -3.04
C ILE A 86 2.27 2.80 -2.38
N VAL A 87 2.41 3.89 -3.15
CA VAL A 87 2.93 5.17 -2.65
C VAL A 87 1.88 5.86 -1.79
N GLN A 88 2.21 6.05 -0.51
CA GLN A 88 1.46 6.87 0.44
C GLN A 88 2.17 8.19 0.76
N GLY A 89 1.52 9.11 1.47
CA GLY A 89 2.11 10.40 1.86
C GLY A 89 1.13 11.58 1.96
N SER A 90 -0.18 11.35 1.83
CA SER A 90 -1.23 12.39 1.82
C SER A 90 -0.92 13.49 0.78
N THR A 91 -1.18 14.77 1.07
CA THR A 91 -0.89 15.90 0.17
C THR A 91 0.41 16.64 0.51
N TYR A 92 1.34 15.97 1.21
CA TYR A 92 2.65 16.51 1.58
C TYR A 92 3.74 16.07 0.58
N LYS A 93 4.30 17.03 -0.14
CA LYS A 93 5.26 16.80 -1.24
C LYS A 93 6.52 16.04 -0.80
N ASP A 94 7.07 16.39 0.36
CA ASP A 94 8.27 15.75 0.90
C ASP A 94 8.03 14.28 1.28
N LEU A 95 6.89 13.98 1.90
CA LEU A 95 6.49 12.60 2.20
C LEU A 95 6.23 11.80 0.91
N ARG A 96 5.57 12.40 -0.08
CA ARG A 96 5.34 11.78 -1.38
C ARG A 96 6.64 11.42 -2.09
N ARG A 97 7.63 12.32 -2.10
CA ARG A 97 8.97 12.04 -2.67
C ARG A 97 9.66 10.91 -1.93
N GLN A 98 9.72 10.99 -0.59
CA GLN A 98 10.34 9.96 0.23
C GLN A 98 9.72 8.57 -0.02
N SER A 99 8.39 8.53 -0.14
CA SER A 99 7.66 7.29 -0.38
C SER A 99 7.91 6.74 -1.78
N ALA A 100 7.90 7.61 -2.81
CA ALA A 100 8.18 7.23 -4.18
C ALA A 100 9.61 6.69 -4.34
N GLU A 101 10.61 7.33 -3.75
CA GLU A 101 12.02 6.87 -3.77
C GLU A 101 12.16 5.50 -3.10
N TYR A 102 11.53 5.32 -1.93
CA TYR A 102 11.56 4.04 -1.22
C TYR A 102 10.91 2.93 -2.05
N ILE A 103 9.75 3.20 -2.65
CA ILE A 103 9.01 2.22 -3.46
C ILE A 103 9.74 1.89 -4.75
N ALA A 104 10.25 2.89 -5.47
CA ALA A 104 11.07 2.69 -6.66
C ALA A 104 12.28 1.79 -6.36
N SER A 105 12.90 1.95 -5.18
CA SER A 105 14.06 1.13 -4.78
C SER A 105 13.74 -0.36 -4.58
N ARG A 106 12.46 -0.76 -4.54
CA ARG A 106 12.05 -2.17 -4.44
C ARG A 106 12.10 -2.89 -5.80
N ASN A 107 12.24 -2.16 -6.91
CA ASN A 107 12.29 -2.71 -8.27
C ASN A 107 11.13 -3.66 -8.59
N ALA A 108 9.91 -3.31 -8.15
CA ALA A 108 8.71 -4.04 -8.51
C ALA A 108 8.34 -3.81 -9.98
N GLU A 109 7.61 -4.75 -10.59
CA GLU A 109 7.19 -4.69 -11.99
C GLU A 109 6.17 -3.57 -12.27
N GLY A 110 5.49 -3.08 -11.23
CA GLY A 110 4.64 -1.90 -11.32
C GLY A 110 4.43 -1.27 -9.95
N ASN A 111 4.00 0.00 -9.96
CA ASN A 111 3.86 0.81 -8.75
C ASN A 111 2.52 1.53 -8.78
N ALA A 112 1.84 1.57 -7.63
CA ALA A 112 0.57 2.27 -7.48
C ALA A 112 0.75 3.58 -6.71
N ILE A 113 -0.11 4.56 -6.99
CA ILE A 113 -0.18 5.83 -6.26
C ILE A 113 -1.45 5.80 -5.40
N GLY A 114 -1.28 5.58 -4.09
CA GLY A 114 -2.38 5.50 -3.13
C GLY A 114 -2.65 6.82 -2.42
N GLY A 115 -3.75 6.87 -1.65
CA GLY A 115 -4.09 8.03 -0.81
C GLY A 115 -4.38 9.31 -1.60
N LEU A 116 -4.83 9.16 -2.85
CA LEU A 116 -5.38 10.20 -3.72
C LEU A 116 -6.80 9.76 -4.15
N SER A 117 -7.65 10.71 -4.54
CA SER A 117 -9.11 10.54 -4.70
C SER A 117 -9.85 10.19 -3.39
N VAL A 118 -9.39 10.75 -2.28
CA VAL A 118 -9.95 10.51 -0.92
C VAL A 118 -10.73 11.72 -0.38
N GLY A 119 -10.87 12.77 -1.18
CA GLY A 119 -11.66 13.97 -0.86
C GLY A 119 -10.91 15.28 -1.05
N GLU A 120 -9.65 15.23 -1.48
CA GLU A 120 -8.82 16.39 -1.79
C GLU A 120 -9.27 17.10 -3.08
N PRO A 121 -8.97 18.41 -3.22
CA PRO A 121 -9.15 19.11 -4.48
C PRO A 121 -8.34 18.47 -5.62
N ALA A 122 -8.89 18.47 -6.84
CA ALA A 122 -8.22 17.91 -8.01
C ALA A 122 -6.82 18.51 -8.25
N GLU A 123 -6.62 19.78 -7.93
CA GLU A 123 -5.31 20.44 -8.04
C GLU A 123 -4.25 19.83 -7.10
N GLU A 124 -4.62 19.48 -5.87
CA GLU A 124 -3.72 18.80 -4.93
C GLU A 124 -3.40 17.37 -5.42
N MET A 125 -4.41 16.66 -5.93
CA MET A 125 -4.26 15.33 -6.52
C MET A 125 -3.25 15.35 -7.68
N TYR A 126 -3.42 16.27 -8.64
CA TYR A 126 -2.50 16.38 -9.78
C TYR A 126 -1.10 16.79 -9.34
N ALA A 127 -0.98 17.75 -8.42
CA ALA A 127 0.32 18.18 -7.90
C ALA A 127 1.09 17.04 -7.19
N MET A 128 0.40 16.15 -6.47
CA MET A 128 1.05 15.00 -5.84
C MET A 128 1.39 13.91 -6.86
N THR A 129 0.52 13.70 -7.86
CA THR A 129 0.78 12.74 -8.94
C THR A 129 2.01 13.14 -9.75
N GLU A 130 2.16 14.43 -10.09
CA GLU A 130 3.34 14.97 -10.76
C GLU A 130 4.61 14.67 -9.95
N VAL A 131 4.62 15.00 -8.66
CA VAL A 131 5.77 14.73 -7.76
C VAL A 131 6.15 13.25 -7.72
N VAL A 132 5.17 12.35 -7.72
CA VAL A 132 5.43 10.90 -7.62
C VAL A 132 5.91 10.34 -8.98
N THR A 133 5.30 10.79 -10.08
CA THR A 133 5.63 10.30 -11.44
C THR A 133 6.96 10.83 -11.97
N GLU A 134 7.53 11.90 -11.39
CA GLU A 134 8.92 12.31 -11.63
C GLU A 134 9.95 11.28 -11.09
N ILE A 135 9.56 10.41 -10.16
CA ILE A 135 10.46 9.51 -9.42
C ILE A 135 10.23 8.04 -9.76
N LEU A 136 8.97 7.62 -9.88
CA LEU A 136 8.64 6.24 -10.20
C LEU A 136 9.14 5.88 -11.63
N PRO A 137 9.60 4.63 -11.83
CA PRO A 137 10.09 4.15 -13.13
C PRO A 137 8.99 3.99 -14.18
#